data_AF-A0A962IKA9-F1
#
_entry.id   AF-A0A962IKA9-F1
#
_cell.length_a   1.000
_cell.length_b   1.000
_cell.length_c   1.000
_cell.angle_alpha   90.00
_cell.angle_beta   90.00
_cell.angle_gamma   90.00
#
_symmetry.space_group_name_H-M   'P 1'
#
loop_
_entity.id
_entity.type
_entity.pdbx_description
1 polymer ?
#
loop_
_entity_poly.entity_id
_entity_poly.type
_entity_poly.pdbx_seq_one_letter_code
_entity_poly.pdbx_strand_id
1 'polypeptide(L)'
;PLWIYGVADFAGRDTRIQVPLQTFSGARFGQEFSPSDVSGTPWGEATISFTSCQHMNLDWVRQSDGEQGQYRYQRTVNRLLGSGCSNESPTR
;
A
#
# COMPACT_ATOMS: atom_id res chain seq x y z
N PRO A 1 -4.39 -0.60 -19.11
CA PRO A 1 -4.06 -0.97 -17.70
C PRO A 1 -4.18 0.28 -16.83
N LEU A 2 -4.69 0.16 -15.60
CA LEU A 2 -4.77 1.26 -14.64
C LEU A 2 -3.67 1.12 -13.59
N TRP A 3 -2.93 2.20 -13.33
CA TRP A 3 -1.89 2.24 -12.29
C TRP A 3 -2.38 3.10 -11.11
N ILE A 4 -2.32 2.53 -9.92
CA ILE A 4 -2.74 3.16 -8.67
C ILE A 4 -1.53 3.25 -7.75
N TYR A 5 -1.34 4.40 -7.13
CA TYR A 5 -0.21 4.71 -6.26
C TYR A 5 -0.69 5.26 -4.92
N GLY A 6 -0.01 4.92 -3.83
CA GLY A 6 -0.27 5.48 -2.52
C GLY A 6 0.96 5.37 -1.63
N VAL A 7 1.09 6.32 -0.70
CA VAL A 7 2.16 6.36 0.29
C VAL A 7 1.59 6.74 1.64
N ALA A 8 2.10 6.11 2.68
CA ALA A 8 1.78 6.41 4.07
C ALA A 8 3.01 6.13 4.93
N ASP A 9 3.11 6.84 6.05
CA ASP A 9 4.13 6.56 7.04
C ASP A 9 3.88 5.19 7.70
N PHE A 10 4.98 4.52 8.07
CA PHE A 10 4.95 3.25 8.78
C PHE A 10 5.97 3.28 9.92
N ALA A 11 5.51 3.11 11.15
CA ALA A 11 6.36 2.80 12.28
C ALA A 11 6.43 1.28 12.48
N GLY A 12 7.57 0.75 12.91
CA GLY A 12 7.78 -0.70 13.05
C GLY A 12 6.86 -1.43 14.04
N ARG A 13 6.03 -0.69 14.80
CA ARG A 13 5.01 -1.22 15.73
C ARG A 13 3.59 -1.23 15.12
N ASP A 14 3.41 -0.65 13.94
CA ASP A 14 2.11 -0.52 13.33
C ASP A 14 1.65 -1.87 12.80
N THR A 15 0.45 -2.27 13.19
CA THR A 15 -0.20 -3.49 12.68
C THR A 15 -1.26 -3.17 11.63
N ARG A 16 -1.58 -1.88 11.45
CA ARG A 16 -2.57 -1.39 10.49
C ARG A 16 -2.15 -0.01 9.96
N ILE A 17 -2.24 0.18 8.65
CA ILE A 17 -1.89 1.43 7.95
C ILE A 17 -3.03 1.79 7.02
N GLN A 18 -3.46 3.05 7.02
CA GLN A 18 -4.35 3.61 6.00
C GLN A 18 -3.52 4.33 4.96
N VAL A 19 -3.76 4.03 3.68
CA VAL A 19 -2.99 4.53 2.54
C VAL A 19 -3.94 5.21 1.58
N PRO A 20 -3.88 6.55 1.44
CA PRO A 20 -4.64 7.24 0.41
C PRO A 20 -4.10 6.83 -0.97
N LEU A 21 -5.00 6.50 -1.89
CA LEU A 21 -4.68 6.03 -3.23
C LEU A 21 -5.02 7.08 -4.28
N GLN A 22 -4.14 7.22 -5.26
CA GLN A 22 -4.22 8.18 -6.35
C GLN A 22 -3.87 7.53 -7.69
N THR A 23 -4.36 8.13 -8.76
CA THR A 23 -3.90 7.88 -10.14
C THR A 23 -3.20 9.13 -10.65
N PHE A 24 -2.22 8.95 -11.54
CA PHE A 24 -1.45 10.05 -12.11
C PHE A 24 -1.53 10.06 -13.63
N SER A 25 -1.50 11.26 -14.20
CA SER A 25 -1.53 11.48 -15.66
C SER A 25 -0.84 12.79 -16.03
N GLY A 26 -0.73 13.06 -17.34
CA GLY A 26 -0.26 14.33 -17.90
C GLY A 26 1.20 14.32 -18.34
N ALA A 27 2.14 13.95 -17.45
CA ALA A 27 3.57 13.99 -17.76
C ALA A 27 4.03 12.93 -18.78
N ARG A 28 5.10 13.25 -19.53
CA ARG A 28 5.79 12.37 -20.48
C ARG A 28 7.09 11.80 -19.90
N PHE A 29 7.61 10.75 -20.52
CA PHE A 29 8.90 10.16 -20.14
C PHE A 29 10.08 10.80 -20.87
N GLY A 30 11.28 10.70 -20.28
CA GLY A 30 12.53 11.08 -20.92
C GLY A 30 12.78 12.60 -20.91
N GLN A 31 13.40 13.11 -21.98
CA GLN A 31 13.80 14.52 -22.07
C GLN A 31 12.61 15.50 -22.06
N GLU A 32 11.40 15.03 -22.36
CA GLU A 32 10.16 15.82 -22.31
C GLU A 32 9.47 15.76 -20.93
N PHE A 33 10.07 15.13 -19.93
CA PHE A 33 9.51 15.10 -18.58
C PHE A 33 9.52 16.50 -17.95
N SER A 34 8.34 16.99 -17.58
CA SER A 34 8.18 18.15 -16.73
C SER A 34 7.38 17.78 -15.47
N PRO A 35 7.89 18.05 -14.25
CA PRO A 35 7.16 17.80 -13.02
C PRO A 35 5.83 18.56 -12.92
N SER A 36 5.72 19.74 -13.56
CA SER A 36 4.49 20.54 -13.55
C SER A 36 3.32 19.86 -14.25
N ASP A 37 3.60 18.87 -15.09
CA ASP A 37 2.60 18.20 -15.93
C ASP A 37 2.03 16.97 -15.23
N VAL A 38 2.56 16.61 -14.04
CA VAL A 38 2.06 15.50 -13.23
C VAL A 38 0.80 15.94 -12.50
N SER A 39 -0.35 15.39 -12.90
CA SER A 39 -1.64 15.61 -12.23
C SER A 39 -2.07 14.34 -11.51
N GLY A 40 -2.26 14.44 -10.19
CA GLY A 40 -2.79 13.37 -9.34
C GLY A 40 -4.30 13.52 -9.09
N THR A 41 -5.04 12.42 -9.20
CA THR A 41 -6.48 12.37 -8.89
C THR A 41 -6.72 11.34 -7.79
N PRO A 42 -7.47 11.67 -6.72
CA PRO A 42 -7.88 10.70 -5.71
C PRO A 42 -8.62 9.51 -6.35
N TRP A 43 -8.23 8.30 -5.98
CA TRP A 43 -8.87 7.07 -6.46
C TRP A 43 -9.65 6.35 -5.35
N GLY A 44 -9.10 6.33 -4.14
CA GLY A 44 -9.69 5.61 -3.01
C GLY A 44 -8.76 5.52 -1.81
N GLU A 45 -9.00 4.55 -0.95
CA GLU A 45 -8.18 4.25 0.22
C GLU A 45 -7.86 2.75 0.26
N ALA A 46 -6.63 2.41 0.63
CA ALA A 46 -6.25 1.06 1.03
C ALA A 46 -6.02 0.99 2.54
N THR A 47 -6.44 -0.10 3.15
CA THR A 47 -6.00 -0.51 4.48
C THR A 47 -5.03 -1.68 4.33
N ILE A 48 -3.83 -1.51 4.86
CA ILE A 48 -2.88 -2.60 5.03
C ILE A 48 -2.97 -3.09 6.48
N SER A 49 -3.11 -4.39 6.71
CA SER A 49 -3.07 -4.99 8.04
C SER A 49 -2.07 -6.15 8.10
N PHE A 50 -1.20 -6.15 9.10
CA PHE A 50 -0.26 -7.25 9.34
C PHE A 50 -0.87 -8.22 10.35
N THR A 51 -1.22 -9.43 9.87
CA THR A 51 -1.85 -10.47 10.71
C THR A 51 -0.84 -11.39 11.35
N SER A 52 0.37 -11.48 10.77
CA SER A 52 1.55 -12.06 11.41
C SER A 52 2.82 -11.51 10.76
N CYS A 53 3.98 -11.92 11.25
CA CYS A 53 5.29 -11.56 10.67
C CYS A 53 5.43 -11.91 9.18
N GLN A 54 4.63 -12.85 8.67
CA GLN A 54 4.69 -13.34 7.30
C GLN A 54 3.42 -13.07 6.49
N HIS A 55 2.34 -12.60 7.12
CA HIS A 55 1.05 -12.43 6.46
C HIS A 55 0.59 -10.97 6.53
N MET A 56 0.13 -10.48 5.38
CA MET A 56 -0.38 -9.14 5.23
C MET A 56 -1.69 -9.17 4.43
N ASN A 57 -2.64 -8.38 4.88
CA ASN A 57 -3.91 -8.14 4.22
C ASN A 57 -3.85 -6.74 3.61
N LEU A 58 -4.27 -6.62 2.35
CA LEU A 58 -4.54 -5.33 1.72
C LEU A 58 -5.99 -5.32 1.32
N ASP A 59 -6.76 -4.44 1.92
CA ASP A 59 -8.15 -4.17 1.60
C ASP A 59 -8.20 -2.79 0.95
N TRP A 60 -9.03 -2.58 -0.08
CA TRP A 60 -9.19 -1.27 -0.71
C TRP A 60 -10.64 -0.97 -1.02
N VAL A 61 -10.98 0.32 -1.02
CA VAL A 61 -12.29 0.84 -1.43
C VAL A 61 -12.07 2.01 -2.37
N ARG A 62 -12.76 1.98 -3.51
CA ARG A 62 -12.75 3.05 -4.51
C ARG A 62 -13.75 4.12 -4.12
N GLN A 63 -13.32 5.38 -4.20
CA GLN A 63 -14.14 6.49 -3.73
C GLN A 63 -15.35 6.77 -4.63
N SER A 64 -15.28 6.49 -5.93
CA SER A 64 -16.32 6.87 -6.90
C SER A 64 -17.62 6.09 -6.77
N ASP A 65 -17.53 4.81 -6.41
CA ASP A 65 -18.65 3.85 -6.46
C ASP A 65 -18.70 2.91 -5.25
N GLY A 66 -17.72 3.00 -4.35
CA GLY A 66 -17.61 2.10 -3.20
C GLY A 66 -17.20 0.68 -3.56
N GLU A 67 -16.78 0.41 -4.82
CA GLU A 67 -16.25 -0.89 -5.18
C GLU A 67 -15.05 -1.22 -4.28
N GLN A 68 -14.98 -2.46 -3.82
CA GLN A 68 -13.99 -2.89 -2.86
C GLN A 68 -13.32 -4.19 -3.29
N GLY A 69 -12.09 -4.39 -2.84
CA GLY A 69 -11.35 -5.61 -3.11
C GLY A 69 -10.33 -5.90 -2.02
N GLN A 70 -9.79 -7.12 -2.09
CA GLN A 70 -8.89 -7.63 -1.06
C GLN A 70 -7.81 -8.52 -1.67
N TYR A 71 -6.59 -8.37 -1.15
CA TYR A 71 -5.46 -9.25 -1.40
C TYR A 71 -4.91 -9.78 -0.08
N ARG A 72 -4.49 -11.05 -0.11
CA ARG A 72 -3.83 -11.73 1.00
C ARG A 72 -2.41 -12.07 0.54
N TYR A 73 -1.42 -11.50 1.20
CA TYR A 73 -0.01 -11.68 0.88
C TYR A 73 0.64 -12.56 1.92
N GLN A 74 1.45 -13.50 1.44
CA GLN A 74 2.34 -14.30 2.25
C GLN A 74 3.77 -14.04 1.81
N ARG A 75 4.63 -13.71 2.77
CA ARG A 75 6.06 -13.56 2.55
C ARG A 75 6.72 -14.94 2.52
N THR A 76 7.32 -15.29 1.38
CA THR A 76 7.99 -16.59 1.19
C THR A 76 9.44 -16.62 1.67
N VAL A 77 10.10 -15.46 1.80
CA VAL A 77 11.53 -15.36 2.19
C VAL A 77 11.71 -14.63 3.52
N ASN A 78 12.75 -14.99 4.28
CA ASN A 78 12.95 -14.42 5.61
C ASN A 78 13.29 -12.91 5.60
N ARG A 79 12.65 -12.22 6.57
CA ARG A 79 12.76 -10.85 7.12
C ARG A 79 13.16 -9.69 6.19
N LEU A 80 12.34 -8.62 6.22
CA LEU A 80 12.79 -7.27 5.87
C LEU A 80 13.74 -6.77 6.98
N LEU A 81 14.94 -6.34 6.62
CA LEU A 81 15.84 -5.68 7.56
C LEU A 81 15.13 -4.43 8.15
N GLY A 82 15.08 -4.33 9.48
CA GLY A 82 14.50 -3.19 10.18
C GLY A 82 13.06 -3.34 10.71
N SER A 83 12.31 -4.40 10.35
CA SER A 83 11.00 -4.65 10.97
C SER A 83 11.13 -5.50 12.23
N GLY A 84 10.59 -5.04 13.36
CA GLY A 84 10.63 -5.68 14.69
C GLY A 84 9.71 -6.88 14.85
N CYS A 85 9.54 -7.69 13.80
CA CYS A 85 8.74 -8.90 13.85
C CYS A 85 9.47 -9.98 14.69
N SER A 86 9.21 -10.04 16.00
CA SER A 86 9.54 -11.21 16.80
C SER A 86 8.55 -12.33 16.44
N ASN A 87 9.06 -13.52 16.13
CA ASN A 87 8.23 -14.69 15.80
C ASN A 87 7.51 -15.29 17.04
N GLU A 88 7.18 -14.48 18.03
CA GLU A 88 6.45 -14.94 19.21
C GLU A 88 4.96 -14.89 18.90
N SER A 89 4.44 -16.01 18.40
CA SER A 89 3.02 -16.30 18.59
C SER A 89 2.70 -16.20 20.08
N PRO A 90 1.58 -15.58 20.51
CA PRO A 90 1.15 -15.71 21.88
C PRO A 90 0.78 -17.17 22.10
N THR A 91 1.63 -17.93 22.80
CA THR A 91 1.27 -19.22 23.36
C THR A 91 0.07 -19.02 24.27
N ARG A 92 -1.08 -19.56 23.84
CA ARG A 92 -2.26 -19.73 24.69
C ARG A 92 -2.16 -21.08 25.39
#